data_AF-A0A923VBK9-F1
#
_entry.id   AF-A0A923VBK9-F1
#
_cell.length_a   1.000
_cell.length_b   1.000
_cell.length_c   1.000
_cell.angle_alpha   90.00
_cell.angle_beta   90.00
_cell.angle_gamma   90.00
#
_symmetry.space_group_name_H-M   'P 1'
#
loop_
_entity.id
_entity.type
_entity.pdbx_description
1 polymer ?
#
loop_
_entity_poly.entity_id
_entity_poly.type
_entity_poly.pdbx_seq_one_letter_code
_entity_poly.pdbx_strand_id
1 'polypeptide(L)'
;MKAIATTHFTFENAQSHTTTTIFDSVNSWIKKQAPVWEFNRLGIAATCIFIQVTVAAIMLGILALAGASAWLYGIGIFFTFMANSLAFAQSPMRWVLGITLASIIVNTSFAIYFAIQLWM
;
A
#
# COMPACT_ATOMS: atom_id res chain seq x y z
N MET A 1 -51.66 -24.99 37.77
CA MET A 1 -50.58 -26.00 37.62
C MET A 1 -49.83 -25.68 36.33
N LYS A 2 -48.50 -25.49 36.42
CA LYS A 2 -47.58 -25.26 35.29
C LYS A 2 -47.46 -26.52 34.43
N ALA A 3 -47.45 -26.38 33.11
CA ALA A 3 -46.93 -27.39 32.19
C ALA A 3 -46.15 -26.63 31.09
N ILE A 4 -44.83 -26.48 31.31
CA ILE A 4 -43.74 -27.21 30.62
C ILE A 4 -43.44 -26.57 29.26
N ALA A 5 -42.44 -25.69 29.29
CA ALA A 5 -41.74 -25.17 28.13
C ALA A 5 -40.95 -26.30 27.46
N THR A 6 -41.24 -26.57 26.19
CA THR A 6 -40.40 -27.39 25.33
C THR A 6 -39.26 -26.53 24.80
N THR A 7 -38.15 -26.52 25.53
CA THR A 7 -36.86 -26.05 25.06
C THR A 7 -36.35 -27.01 23.98
N HIS A 8 -36.37 -26.58 22.72
CA HIS A 8 -35.55 -27.18 21.69
C HIS A 8 -34.10 -26.73 21.91
N PHE A 9 -33.33 -27.57 22.59
CA PHE A 9 -31.88 -27.49 22.58
C PHE A 9 -31.38 -28.00 21.23
N THR A 10 -30.92 -27.07 20.39
CA THR A 10 -30.10 -27.40 19.23
C THR A 10 -28.64 -27.15 19.62
N PHE A 11 -27.97 -28.19 20.09
CA PHE A 11 -26.51 -28.24 20.09
C PHE A 11 -26.08 -28.99 18.83
N GLU A 12 -25.38 -28.33 17.91
CA GLU A 12 -24.08 -28.80 17.42
C GLU A 12 -23.54 -27.91 16.29
N ASN A 13 -22.34 -27.39 16.56
CA ASN A 13 -21.20 -27.40 15.65
C ASN A 13 -21.44 -27.10 14.17
N ALA A 14 -21.26 -25.83 13.82
CA ALA A 14 -20.29 -25.53 12.78
C ALA A 14 -19.55 -24.26 13.21
N GLN A 15 -18.37 -24.43 13.82
CA GLN A 15 -17.31 -23.47 13.62
C GLN A 15 -17.18 -23.29 12.11
N SER A 16 -17.78 -22.24 11.55
CA SER A 16 -17.30 -21.73 10.29
C SER A 16 -15.89 -21.24 10.59
N HIS A 17 -14.91 -22.12 10.41
CA HIS A 17 -13.57 -21.74 10.01
C HIS A 17 -13.78 -20.93 8.73
N THR A 18 -14.13 -19.66 8.92
CA THR A 18 -14.13 -18.67 7.88
C THR A 18 -12.66 -18.60 7.56
N THR A 19 -12.27 -19.24 6.47
CA THR A 19 -10.97 -19.05 5.85
C THR A 19 -10.97 -17.59 5.42
N THR A 20 -10.80 -16.68 6.37
CA THR A 20 -10.67 -15.26 6.11
C THR A 20 -9.37 -15.14 5.36
N THR A 21 -9.50 -15.03 4.05
CA THR A 21 -8.39 -14.74 3.16
C THR A 21 -7.66 -13.53 3.71
N ILE A 22 -6.32 -13.52 3.65
CA ILE A 22 -5.50 -12.39 4.13
C ILE A 22 -6.01 -11.07 3.52
N PHE A 23 -6.46 -11.13 2.26
CA PHE A 23 -7.10 -10.02 1.55
C PHE A 23 -8.35 -9.46 2.23
N ASP A 24 -9.22 -10.31 2.81
CA ASP A 24 -10.44 -9.85 3.49
C ASP A 24 -10.11 -9.17 4.81
N SER A 25 -9.14 -9.71 5.54
CA SER A 25 -8.64 -9.12 6.78
C SER A 25 -8.02 -7.74 6.53
N VAL A 26 -7.17 -7.64 5.49
CA VAL A 26 -6.54 -6.38 5.06
C VAL A 26 -7.59 -5.38 4.58
N ASN A 27 -8.55 -5.80 3.75
CA ASN A 27 -9.61 -4.92 3.27
C ASN A 27 -10.47 -4.37 4.41
N SER A 28 -10.81 -5.20 5.41
CA SER A 28 -11.56 -4.74 6.58
C SER A 28 -10.76 -3.71 7.41
N TRP A 29 -9.45 -3.94 7.53
CA TRP A 29 -8.56 -3.02 8.24
C TRP A 29 -8.43 -1.68 7.50
N ILE A 30 -8.24 -1.71 6.17
CA ILE A 30 -8.20 -0.51 5.32
C ILE A 30 -9.48 0.31 5.50
N LYS A 31 -10.66 -0.34 5.49
CA LYS A 31 -11.94 0.34 5.70
C LYS A 31 -12.05 1.02 7.07
N LYS A 32 -11.46 0.42 8.12
CA LYS A 32 -11.43 1.02 9.47
C LYS A 32 -10.49 2.21 9.56
N GLN A 33 -9.38 2.21 8.81
CA GLN A 33 -8.37 3.27 8.84
C GLN A 33 -8.65 4.43 7.87
N ALA A 34 -9.40 4.18 6.79
CA ALA A 34 -9.80 5.18 5.80
C ALA A 34 -10.32 6.51 6.40
N PRO A 35 -11.22 6.55 7.41
CA PRO A 35 -11.67 7.82 7.99
C PRO A 35 -10.55 8.62 8.68
N VAL A 36 -9.57 7.95 9.30
CA VAL A 36 -8.41 8.61 9.92
C VAL A 36 -7.51 9.21 8.85
N TRP A 37 -7.31 8.49 7.73
CA TRP A 37 -6.50 8.96 6.62
C TRP A 37 -7.10 10.18 5.92
N GLU A 38 -8.43 10.23 5.79
CA GLU A 38 -9.13 11.37 5.19
C GLU A 38 -9.14 12.58 6.15
N PHE A 39 -9.21 12.37 7.48
CA PHE A 39 -9.13 13.47 8.45
C PHE A 39 -7.78 14.20 8.41
N ASN A 40 -6.67 13.46 8.34
CA ASN A 40 -5.32 14.02 8.24
C ASN A 40 -4.72 13.88 6.83
N ARG A 41 -5.56 14.04 5.81
CA ARG A 41 -5.19 13.77 4.42
C ARG A 41 -3.97 14.53 3.96
N LEU A 42 -3.93 15.83 4.25
CA LEU A 42 -2.87 16.72 3.76
C LEU A 42 -1.52 16.36 4.39
N GLY A 43 -1.49 16.12 5.70
CA GLY A 43 -0.27 15.73 6.41
C GLY A 43 0.27 14.38 5.96
N ILE A 44 -0.62 13.39 5.81
CA ILE A 44 -0.26 12.05 5.36
C ILE A 44 0.21 12.07 3.90
N ALA A 45 -0.52 12.75 3.00
CA ALA A 45 -0.14 12.88 1.59
C ALA A 45 1.23 13.54 1.44
N ALA A 46 1.45 14.67 2.12
CA ALA A 46 2.71 15.40 2.05
C ALA A 46 3.90 14.55 2.54
N THR A 47 3.71 13.82 3.65
CA THR A 47 4.74 12.92 4.20
C THR A 47 5.04 11.77 3.24
N CYS A 48 4.00 11.16 2.66
CA CYS A 48 4.14 10.08 1.69
C CYS A 48 4.88 10.55 0.43
N ILE A 49 4.51 11.71 -0.13
CA ILE A 49 5.18 12.30 -1.29
C ILE A 49 6.65 12.61 -0.97
N PHE A 50 6.93 13.17 0.21
CA PHE A 50 8.30 13.49 0.62
C PHE A 50 9.19 12.24 0.66
N ILE A 51 8.72 11.17 1.31
CA ILE A 51 9.44 9.89 1.38
C ILE A 51 9.64 9.32 -0.03
N GLN A 52 8.56 9.29 -0.83
CA GLN A 52 8.59 8.74 -2.18
C GLN A 52 9.58 9.46 -3.11
N VAL A 53 9.58 10.80 -3.09
CA VAL A 53 10.50 11.61 -3.89
C VAL A 53 11.94 11.42 -3.43
N THR A 54 12.18 11.28 -2.12
CA THR A 54 13.52 10.98 -1.58
C THR A 54 14.04 9.65 -2.12
N VAL A 55 13.22 8.60 -2.09
CA VAL A 55 13.59 7.28 -2.64
C VAL A 55 13.79 7.35 -4.16
N ALA A 56 12.96 8.08 -4.89
CA ALA A 56 13.13 8.29 -6.32
C ALA A 56 14.45 8.99 -6.66
N ALA A 57 14.84 10.01 -5.87
CA ALA A 57 16.11 10.71 -6.05
C ALA A 57 17.32 9.79 -5.80
N ILE A 58 17.26 8.93 -4.77
CA ILE A 58 18.30 7.92 -4.50
C ILE A 58 18.41 6.95 -5.67
N MET A 59 17.28 6.44 -6.15
CA MET A 59 17.21 5.54 -7.31
C MET A 59 17.84 6.19 -8.54
N LEU A 60 17.47 7.43 -8.87
CA LEU A 60 18.06 8.19 -9.98
C LEU A 60 19.57 8.31 -9.86
N GLY A 61 20.09 8.62 -8.66
CA GLY A 61 21.52 8.73 -8.41
C GLY A 61 22.26 7.41 -8.63
N ILE A 62 21.73 6.30 -8.10
CA ILE A 62 22.34 4.97 -8.25
C ILE A 62 22.30 4.51 -9.70
N LEU A 63 21.17 4.65 -10.38
CA LEU A 63 21.05 4.27 -11.79
C LEU A 63 21.99 5.10 -12.67
N ALA A 64 22.16 6.39 -12.37
CA ALA A 64 23.08 7.27 -13.11
C ALA A 64 24.53 6.79 -12.98
N LEU A 65 24.93 6.38 -11.78
CA LEU A 65 26.25 5.80 -11.54
C LEU A 65 26.42 4.45 -12.24
N ALA A 66 25.37 3.62 -12.27
CA ALA A 66 25.40 2.31 -12.92
C ALA A 66 25.28 2.35 -14.45
N GLY A 67 25.14 3.54 -15.06
CA GLY A 67 24.93 3.66 -16.50
C GLY A 67 23.64 3.01 -17.00
N ALA A 68 22.59 2.96 -16.16
CA ALA A 68 21.34 2.29 -16.48
C ALA A 68 20.61 2.95 -17.67
N SER A 69 19.73 2.20 -18.34
CA SER A 69 19.01 2.70 -19.52
C SER A 69 17.95 3.75 -19.18
N ALA A 70 17.72 4.69 -20.11
CA ALA A 70 16.67 5.74 -20.02
C ALA A 70 15.27 5.18 -19.68
N TRP A 71 14.97 3.97 -20.17
CA TRP A 71 13.71 3.29 -19.94
C TRP A 71 13.45 2.97 -18.45
N LEU A 72 14.48 2.56 -17.72
CA LEU A 72 14.35 2.21 -16.31
C LEU A 72 14.08 3.44 -15.43
N TYR A 73 14.72 4.57 -15.74
CA TYR A 73 14.37 5.84 -15.10
C TYR A 73 12.92 6.23 -15.38
N GLY A 74 12.48 6.07 -16.64
CA GLY A 74 11.11 6.36 -17.05
C GLY A 74 10.07 5.63 -16.19
N ILE A 75 10.29 4.36 -15.87
CA ILE A 75 9.38 3.57 -15.02
C ILE A 75 9.33 4.13 -13.58
N GLY A 76 10.49 4.36 -12.95
CA GLY A 76 10.51 4.87 -11.58
C GLY A 76 9.91 6.27 -11.46
N ILE A 77 10.22 7.13 -12.44
CA ILE A 77 9.66 8.48 -12.54
C ILE A 77 8.15 8.42 -12.77
N PHE A 78 7.66 7.54 -13.66
CA PHE A 78 6.24 7.38 -13.96
C PHE A 78 5.42 7.07 -12.70
N PHE A 79 5.85 6.09 -11.90
CA PHE A 79 5.17 5.76 -10.64
C PHE A 79 5.23 6.92 -9.63
N THR A 80 6.32 7.68 -9.63
CA THR A 80 6.48 8.87 -8.79
C THR A 80 5.46 9.95 -9.15
N PHE A 81 5.35 10.29 -10.43
CA PHE A 81 4.38 11.27 -10.89
C PHE A 81 2.94 10.79 -10.73
N MET A 82 2.65 9.51 -10.97
CA MET A 82 1.31 8.95 -10.81
C MET A 82 0.79 9.10 -9.38
N ALA A 83 1.62 8.83 -8.37
CA ALA A 83 1.23 9.01 -6.97
C ALA A 83 0.96 10.47 -6.63
N ASN A 84 1.83 11.37 -7.09
CA ASN A 84 1.67 12.81 -6.89
C ASN A 84 0.39 13.32 -7.56
N SER A 85 0.12 12.90 -8.80
CA SER A 85 -1.09 13.26 -9.53
C SER A 85 -2.37 12.81 -8.82
N LEU A 86 -2.38 11.62 -8.22
CA LEU A 86 -3.54 11.13 -7.45
C LEU A 86 -3.76 11.90 -6.15
N ALA A 87 -2.67 12.28 -5.47
CA ALA A 87 -2.75 13.14 -4.30
C ALA A 87 -3.33 14.51 -4.67
N PHE A 88 -2.89 15.12 -5.78
CA PHE A 88 -3.40 16.40 -6.26
C PHE A 88 -4.83 16.33 -6.81
N ALA A 89 -5.19 15.23 -7.47
CA ALA A 89 -6.55 15.00 -7.99
C ALA A 89 -7.58 14.74 -6.89
N GLN A 90 -7.18 14.82 -5.62
CA GLN A 90 -8.02 14.51 -4.48
C GLN A 90 -8.70 13.14 -4.61
N SER A 91 -7.97 12.15 -5.13
CA SER A 91 -8.45 10.76 -5.19
C SER A 91 -8.53 10.13 -3.79
N PRO A 92 -9.42 9.14 -3.56
CA PRO A 92 -9.60 8.52 -2.25
C PRO A 92 -8.27 8.08 -1.64
N MET A 93 -8.03 8.39 -0.37
CA MET A 93 -6.70 8.32 0.22
C MET A 93 -6.09 6.90 0.20
N ARG A 94 -6.94 5.87 0.20
CA ARG A 94 -6.54 4.46 -0.03
C ARG A 94 -5.73 4.24 -1.31
N TRP A 95 -6.09 4.93 -2.40
CA TRP A 95 -5.43 4.82 -3.70
C TRP A 95 -4.13 5.62 -3.73
N VAL A 96 -4.13 6.79 -3.11
CA VAL A 96 -2.93 7.62 -2.94
C VAL A 96 -1.87 6.82 -2.19
N LEU A 97 -2.22 6.27 -1.01
CA LEU A 97 -1.32 5.45 -0.20
C LEU A 97 -0.86 4.20 -0.95
N GLY A 98 -1.77 3.50 -1.64
CA GLY A 98 -1.42 2.29 -2.40
C GLY A 98 -0.42 2.56 -3.50
N ILE A 99 -0.59 3.64 -4.26
CA ILE A 99 0.28 3.97 -5.40
C ILE A 99 1.59 4.62 -4.94
N THR A 100 1.59 5.43 -3.88
CA THR A 100 2.82 5.88 -3.24
C THR A 100 3.64 4.70 -2.74
N LEU A 101 3.01 3.72 -2.07
CA LEU A 101 3.70 2.52 -1.60
C LEU A 101 4.28 1.71 -2.77
N ALA A 102 3.50 1.48 -3.82
CA ALA A 102 3.97 0.79 -5.02
C ALA A 102 5.18 1.50 -5.64
N SER A 103 5.16 2.83 -5.73
CA SER A 103 6.29 3.61 -6.23
C SER A 103 7.52 3.49 -5.36
N ILE A 104 7.38 3.51 -4.03
CA ILE A 104 8.51 3.34 -3.11
C ILE A 104 9.14 1.95 -3.34
N ILE A 105 8.32 0.90 -3.44
CA ILE A 105 8.79 -0.46 -3.67
C ILE A 105 9.56 -0.53 -4.99
N VAL A 106 8.97 -0.07 -6.10
CA VAL A 106 9.62 -0.10 -7.43
C VAL A 106 10.95 0.64 -7.42
N ASN A 107 10.98 1.88 -6.91
CA ASN A 107 12.20 2.68 -6.88
C ASN A 107 13.27 2.07 -5.97
N THR A 108 12.87 1.52 -4.82
CA THR A 108 13.79 0.84 -3.90
C THR A 108 14.34 -0.44 -4.51
N SER A 109 13.52 -1.25 -5.18
CA SER A 109 13.96 -2.47 -5.85
C SER A 109 14.98 -2.18 -6.94
N PHE A 110 14.76 -1.14 -7.75
CA PHE A 110 15.74 -0.71 -8.75
C PHE A 110 17.03 -0.18 -8.11
N ALA A 111 16.91 0.65 -7.07
CA ALA A 111 18.08 1.14 -6.34
C ALA A 111 18.93 -0.01 -5.79
N ILE A 112 18.32 -1.02 -5.14
CA ILE A 112 19.03 -2.18 -4.61
C ILE A 112 19.66 -3.00 -5.73
N TYR A 113 18.92 -3.30 -6.80
CA TYR A 113 19.42 -4.12 -7.90
C TYR A 113 20.67 -3.50 -8.55
N PHE A 114 20.61 -2.21 -8.88
CA PHE A 114 21.74 -1.52 -9.50
C PHE A 114 22.88 -1.20 -8.51
N ALA A 115 22.57 -1.01 -7.23
CA ALA A 115 23.60 -0.91 -6.20
C ALA A 115 24.42 -2.22 -6.08
N ILE A 116 23.77 -3.39 -6.16
CA ILE A 116 24.46 -4.68 -6.18
C ILE A 116 25.33 -4.81 -7.43
N GLN A 117 24.82 -4.41 -8.60
CA GLN A 117 25.61 -4.45 -9.84
C GLN A 117 26.83 -3.53 -9.82
N LEU A 118 26.77 -2.39 -9.14
CA LEU A 118 27.92 -1.48 -8.99
C LEU A 118 29.02 -2.05 -8.07
N TRP A 119 28.69 -2.99 -7.20
CA TRP A 119 29.62 -3.62 -6.25
C TRP A 119 30.28 -4.89 -6.80
N MET A 120 29.75 -5.47 -7.87
CA MET A 120 30.29 -6.64 -8.56
C MET A 120 31.22 -6.24 -9.69
#